data_AF-A0A1M5TE17-F1
#
_entry.id   AF-A0A1M5TE17-F1
#
_cell.length_a   1.000
_cell.length_b   1.000
_cell.length_c   1.000
_cell.angle_alpha   90.00
_cell.angle_beta   90.00
_cell.angle_gamma   90.00
#
_symmetry.space_group_name_H-M   'P 1'
#
loop_
_entity.id
_entity.type
_entity.pdbx_description
1 polymer ?
#
loop_
_entity_poly.entity_id
_entity_poly.type
_entity_poly.pdbx_seq_one_letter_code
_entity_poly.pdbx_strand_id
1 'polypeptide(L)'
;MADTREYLLYSDATMSNPNGDMINDNRPRQDERTYQLEMSDVRIKRYVRDELDARGEKVFVKPTKNDKGLFIDCKGVAAKVIKDEKIKKDQLEDKLKQEYKDVKLFGAVITKPKFNIHGPLQIVWSKSLHECDIVFAQGTSVFTGSKSEAKQGTTWSKYYTPYALFKTYMVYNDMIAKRQNIDVSEDDLEEFKDVLISGIRNYKSTSKNQMPRLLVEVIYNKNYIDGELDYIDVKKKKQDLEIRSIEEFSFDLKPLLDYYERKKDIIKKINIYKHPKVELLNINEEFNVFDI
;
A
#
# COMPACT_ATOMS: atom_id res chain seq x y z
N MET A 1 18.85 13.42 5.64
CA MET A 1 18.28 12.07 5.53
C MET A 1 17.50 11.70 6.77
N ALA A 2 16.34 11.08 6.55
CA ALA A 2 15.49 10.54 7.58
C ALA A 2 16.09 9.30 8.24
N ASP A 3 15.70 9.08 9.50
CA ASP A 3 16.08 7.88 10.26
C ASP A 3 15.28 6.64 9.83
N THR A 4 15.92 5.46 9.95
CA THR A 4 15.26 4.15 9.72
C THR A 4 14.01 4.02 10.55
N ARG A 5 12.95 3.50 9.92
CA ARG A 5 11.66 3.30 10.56
C ARG A 5 10.86 2.18 9.94
N GLU A 6 10.02 1.59 10.75
CA GLU A 6 9.14 0.50 10.40
C GLU A 6 7.68 0.93 10.56
N TYR A 7 6.81 0.38 9.73
CA TYR A 7 5.40 0.71 9.69
C TYR A 7 4.55 -0.54 9.72
N LEU A 8 3.45 -0.48 10.45
CA LEU A 8 2.40 -1.48 10.43
C LEU A 8 1.07 -0.83 10.11
N LEU A 9 0.57 -1.10 8.91
CA LEU A 9 -0.71 -0.60 8.43
C LEU A 9 -1.77 -1.69 8.53
N TYR A 10 -2.86 -1.37 9.23
CA TYR A 10 -4.12 -2.09 9.18
C TYR A 10 -5.10 -1.35 8.29
N SER A 11 -5.59 -2.04 7.27
CA SER A 11 -6.58 -1.50 6.34
C SER A 11 -7.66 -2.54 6.07
N ASP A 12 -8.93 -2.16 6.07
CA ASP A 12 -10.01 -3.08 5.76
C ASP A 12 -10.53 -2.95 4.33
N ALA A 13 -11.26 -3.97 3.90
CA ALA A 13 -12.03 -4.01 2.67
C ALA A 13 -13.44 -4.48 3.05
N THR A 14 -14.48 -3.84 2.53
CA THR A 14 -15.88 -4.20 2.84
C THR A 14 -16.65 -4.37 1.55
N MET A 15 -17.33 -5.48 1.31
CA MET A 15 -18.11 -5.72 0.08
C MET A 15 -17.31 -5.46 -1.21
N SER A 16 -16.02 -5.82 -1.23
CA SER A 16 -15.13 -5.50 -2.34
C SER A 16 -14.13 -6.61 -2.65
N ASN A 17 -13.43 -6.45 -3.76
CA ASN A 17 -12.37 -7.33 -4.18
C ASN A 17 -11.05 -6.64 -3.88
N PRO A 18 -10.34 -6.91 -2.77
CA PRO A 18 -9.20 -6.07 -2.41
C PRO A 18 -8.04 -6.14 -3.41
N ASN A 19 -7.63 -7.36 -3.78
CA ASN A 19 -6.65 -7.64 -4.83
C ASN A 19 -7.15 -8.80 -5.68
N GLY A 20 -7.48 -8.55 -6.95
CA GLY A 20 -8.00 -9.59 -7.84
C GLY A 20 -6.86 -10.42 -8.43
N ASP A 21 -7.12 -11.70 -8.63
CA ASP A 21 -6.22 -12.61 -9.32
C ASP A 21 -6.63 -12.81 -10.78
N MET A 22 -5.87 -12.22 -11.70
CA MET A 22 -6.15 -12.35 -13.14
C MET A 22 -6.07 -13.78 -13.66
N ILE A 23 -5.37 -14.68 -12.96
CA ILE A 23 -5.25 -16.10 -13.33
C ILE A 23 -6.48 -16.89 -12.85
N ASN A 24 -7.20 -16.40 -11.84
CA ASN A 24 -8.31 -17.09 -11.18
C ASN A 24 -9.61 -16.27 -11.27
N ASP A 25 -10.05 -15.96 -12.49
CA ASP A 25 -11.29 -15.22 -12.79
C ASP A 25 -11.47 -13.91 -12.01
N ASN A 26 -10.36 -13.22 -11.73
CA ASN A 26 -10.32 -12.00 -10.94
C ASN A 26 -10.95 -12.16 -9.53
N ARG A 27 -10.95 -13.38 -8.96
CA ARG A 27 -11.29 -13.62 -7.55
C ARG A 27 -10.31 -12.87 -6.64
N PRO A 28 -10.72 -12.42 -5.44
CA PRO A 28 -9.77 -12.00 -4.42
C PRO A 28 -8.67 -13.05 -4.26
N ARG A 29 -7.40 -12.62 -4.22
CA ARG A 29 -6.28 -13.51 -3.90
C ARG A 29 -6.49 -14.09 -2.50
N GLN A 30 -6.32 -15.39 -2.37
CA GLN A 30 -6.55 -16.13 -1.13
C GLN A 30 -5.53 -17.26 -0.99
N ASP A 31 -5.02 -17.42 0.23
CA ASP A 31 -4.22 -18.57 0.62
C ASP A 31 -5.14 -19.79 0.76
N GLU A 32 -4.90 -20.84 -0.02
CA GLU A 32 -5.77 -22.01 -0.10
C GLU A 32 -5.81 -22.85 1.19
N ARG A 33 -4.85 -22.68 2.10
CA ARG A 33 -4.77 -23.45 3.35
C ARG A 33 -5.41 -22.73 4.52
N THR A 34 -5.18 -21.42 4.61
CA THR A 34 -5.63 -20.59 5.74
C THR A 34 -6.91 -19.81 5.42
N TYR A 35 -7.31 -19.76 4.16
CA TYR A 35 -8.42 -18.96 3.65
C TYR A 35 -8.28 -17.45 3.94
N GLN A 36 -7.09 -17.01 4.32
CA GLN A 36 -6.76 -15.59 4.46
C GLN A 36 -6.62 -14.95 3.08
N LEU A 37 -7.16 -13.77 2.92
CA LEU A 37 -6.98 -12.99 1.71
C LEU A 37 -5.61 -12.36 1.67
N GLU A 38 -5.16 -12.12 0.45
CA GLU A 38 -3.83 -11.64 0.16
C GLU A 38 -3.89 -10.37 -0.70
N MET A 39 -2.92 -9.48 -0.48
CA MET A 39 -2.75 -8.29 -1.29
C MET A 39 -1.28 -8.03 -1.53
N SER A 40 -0.91 -7.89 -2.80
CA SER A 40 0.49 -7.72 -3.18
C SER A 40 1.04 -6.36 -2.78
N ASP A 41 2.34 -6.30 -2.59
CA ASP A 41 3.08 -5.05 -2.39
C ASP A 41 2.84 -4.07 -3.55
N VAL A 42 2.78 -4.57 -4.79
CA VAL A 42 2.49 -3.78 -5.99
C VAL A 42 1.10 -3.13 -5.90
N ARG A 43 0.11 -3.79 -5.29
CA ARG A 43 -1.22 -3.22 -5.10
C ARG A 43 -1.19 -2.03 -4.14
N ILE A 44 -0.44 -2.13 -3.04
CA ILE A 44 -0.28 -1.02 -2.09
C ILE A 44 0.51 0.14 -2.72
N LYS A 45 1.64 -0.16 -3.39
CA LYS A 45 2.44 0.84 -4.11
C LYS A 45 1.61 1.59 -5.15
N ARG A 46 0.60 0.94 -5.75
CA ARG A 46 -0.30 1.59 -6.71
C ARG A 46 -1.19 2.65 -6.06
N TYR A 47 -1.69 2.43 -4.84
CA TYR A 47 -2.46 3.47 -4.14
C TYR A 47 -1.62 4.74 -3.96
N VAL A 48 -0.36 4.56 -3.55
CA VAL A 48 0.57 5.67 -3.37
C VAL A 48 0.85 6.38 -4.70
N ARG A 49 1.18 5.61 -5.76
CA ARG A 49 1.48 6.16 -7.09
C ARG A 49 0.30 6.92 -7.71
N ASP A 50 -0.89 6.35 -7.64
CA ASP A 50 -2.09 6.95 -8.24
C ASP A 50 -2.45 8.25 -7.48
N GLU A 51 -2.26 8.31 -6.16
CA GLU A 51 -2.46 9.52 -5.35
C GLU A 51 -1.36 10.59 -5.60
N LEU A 52 -0.08 10.20 -5.69
CA LEU A 52 1.01 11.11 -6.09
C LEU A 52 0.70 11.76 -7.45
N ASP A 53 0.30 10.96 -8.44
CA ASP A 53 -0.03 11.46 -9.78
C ASP A 53 -1.23 12.42 -9.73
N ALA A 54 -2.25 12.11 -8.92
CA ALA A 54 -3.41 12.98 -8.73
C ALA A 54 -3.05 14.32 -8.08
N ARG A 55 -2.02 14.35 -7.23
CA ARG A 55 -1.46 15.56 -6.61
C ARG A 55 -0.50 16.34 -7.51
N GLY A 56 -0.21 15.82 -8.72
CA GLY A 56 0.69 16.46 -9.67
C GLY A 56 2.17 16.13 -9.47
N GLU A 57 2.48 15.18 -8.58
CA GLU A 57 3.85 14.72 -8.34
C GLU A 57 4.37 13.85 -9.49
N LYS A 58 5.69 13.81 -9.68
CA LYS A 58 6.30 13.00 -10.72
C LYS A 58 6.32 11.52 -10.33
N VAL A 59 5.59 10.72 -11.09
CA VAL A 59 5.52 9.26 -10.96
C VAL A 59 6.00 8.58 -12.23
N PHE A 60 6.95 7.66 -12.09
CA PHE A 60 7.57 6.94 -13.21
C PHE A 60 6.76 5.70 -13.59
N VAL A 61 6.41 4.87 -12.60
CA VAL A 61 5.72 3.59 -12.84
C VAL A 61 4.21 3.84 -12.94
N LYS A 62 3.78 4.40 -14.07
CA LYS A 62 2.36 4.61 -14.38
C LYS A 62 2.01 4.29 -15.84
N PRO A 63 0.74 3.95 -16.15
CA PRO A 63 0.31 3.74 -17.52
C PRO A 63 0.56 5.00 -18.36
N THR A 64 1.51 4.91 -19.28
CA THR A 64 1.92 6.04 -20.11
C THR A 64 1.62 5.74 -21.57
N LYS A 65 1.10 6.73 -22.30
CA LYS A 65 0.82 6.63 -23.73
C LYS A 65 1.83 7.43 -24.54
N ASN A 66 2.12 6.95 -25.75
CA ASN A 66 2.85 7.70 -26.77
C ASN A 66 1.92 8.69 -27.49
N ASP A 67 2.49 9.47 -28.42
CA ASP A 67 1.77 10.47 -29.22
C ASP A 67 0.67 9.85 -30.11
N LYS A 68 0.68 8.53 -30.31
CA LYS A 68 -0.35 7.76 -31.03
C LYS A 68 -1.43 7.19 -30.10
N GLY A 69 -1.40 7.50 -28.81
CA GLY A 69 -2.36 7.00 -27.82
C GLY A 69 -2.16 5.55 -27.36
N LEU A 70 -1.06 4.90 -27.75
CA LEU A 70 -0.73 3.52 -27.38
C LEU A 70 0.09 3.47 -26.08
N PHE A 71 -0.21 2.51 -25.21
CA PHE A 71 0.58 2.28 -23.99
C PHE A 71 2.01 1.86 -24.33
N ILE A 72 2.97 2.40 -23.60
CA ILE A 72 4.40 2.11 -23.77
C ILE A 72 4.96 1.34 -22.58
N ASP A 73 6.00 0.55 -22.83
CA ASP A 73 6.73 -0.19 -21.81
C ASP A 73 7.69 0.71 -21.01
N CYS A 74 8.34 0.14 -19.99
CA CYS A 74 9.32 0.84 -19.17
C CYS A 74 10.42 1.54 -20.00
N LYS A 75 10.88 0.92 -21.11
CA LYS A 75 11.87 1.52 -22.01
C LYS A 75 11.32 2.76 -22.70
N GLY A 76 10.07 2.71 -23.15
CA GLY A 76 9.37 3.84 -23.73
C GLY A 76 9.19 4.98 -22.73
N VAL A 77 8.80 4.67 -21.49
CA VAL A 77 8.67 5.68 -20.42
C VAL A 77 10.02 6.34 -20.15
N ALA A 78 11.10 5.56 -19.98
CA ALA A 78 12.46 6.09 -19.78
C ALA A 78 12.90 7.01 -20.94
N ALA A 79 12.66 6.59 -22.19
CA ALA A 79 12.99 7.40 -23.36
C ALA A 79 12.19 8.71 -23.42
N LYS A 80 10.92 8.67 -23.01
CA LYS A 80 10.05 9.85 -22.92
C LYS A 80 10.56 10.83 -21.86
N VAL A 81 10.91 10.35 -20.66
CA VAL A 81 11.50 11.19 -19.61
C VAL A 81 12.77 11.88 -20.10
N ILE A 82 13.69 11.14 -20.74
CA ILE A 82 14.92 11.69 -21.31
C ILE A 82 14.62 12.84 -22.29
N LYS A 83 13.64 12.65 -23.17
CA LYS A 83 13.25 13.63 -24.20
C LYS A 83 12.57 14.85 -23.58
N ASP A 84 11.57 14.64 -22.74
CA ASP A 84 10.70 15.69 -22.21
C ASP A 84 11.46 16.58 -21.22
N GLU A 85 12.32 15.99 -20.38
CA GLU A 85 13.18 16.70 -19.42
C GLU A 85 14.49 17.22 -20.04
N LYS A 86 14.74 16.91 -21.33
CA LYS A 86 15.95 17.32 -22.08
C LYS A 86 17.27 16.95 -21.39
N ILE A 87 17.32 15.76 -20.81
CA ILE A 87 18.51 15.23 -20.12
C ILE A 87 19.28 14.24 -20.99
N LYS A 88 20.51 13.92 -20.61
CA LYS A 88 21.28 12.82 -21.22
C LYS A 88 20.89 11.47 -20.58
N LYS A 89 21.21 10.37 -21.27
CA LYS A 89 20.88 9.01 -20.83
C LYS A 89 21.52 8.62 -19.49
N ASP A 90 22.76 9.04 -19.29
CA ASP A 90 23.55 8.84 -18.06
C ASP A 90 23.00 9.63 -16.86
N GLN A 91 22.27 10.72 -17.11
CA GLN A 91 21.64 11.52 -16.06
C GLN A 91 20.28 10.99 -15.61
N LEU A 92 19.73 9.99 -16.31
CA LEU A 92 18.39 9.46 -16.00
C LEU A 92 18.32 8.87 -14.60
N GLU A 93 19.34 8.11 -14.17
CA GLU A 93 19.33 7.47 -12.85
C GLU A 93 19.20 8.49 -11.72
N ASP A 94 20.03 9.54 -11.74
CA ASP A 94 20.01 10.60 -10.73
C ASP A 94 18.71 11.40 -10.77
N LYS A 95 18.20 11.71 -11.97
CA LYS A 95 16.91 12.38 -12.14
C LYS A 95 15.76 11.57 -11.51
N LEU A 96 15.74 10.26 -11.73
CA LEU A 96 14.72 9.38 -11.15
C LEU A 96 14.84 9.31 -9.62
N LYS A 97 16.05 9.27 -9.06
CA LYS A 97 16.26 9.27 -7.61
C LYS A 97 15.85 10.58 -6.94
N GLN A 98 16.00 11.71 -7.62
CA GLN A 98 15.78 13.04 -7.05
C GLN A 98 14.33 13.50 -7.19
N GLU A 99 13.73 13.33 -8.37
CA GLU A 99 12.47 13.97 -8.71
C GLU A 99 11.28 13.02 -8.83
N TYR A 100 11.50 11.72 -9.10
CA TYR A 100 10.42 10.75 -9.24
C TYR A 100 10.16 10.05 -7.92
N LYS A 101 9.14 10.52 -7.18
CA LYS A 101 8.85 10.12 -5.80
C LYS A 101 8.67 8.61 -5.65
N ASP A 102 8.02 7.95 -6.61
CA ASP A 102 7.83 6.50 -6.58
C ASP A 102 9.13 5.72 -6.77
N VAL A 103 10.04 6.18 -7.64
CA VAL A 103 11.36 5.56 -7.85
C VAL A 103 12.30 5.86 -6.69
N LYS A 104 12.26 7.09 -6.18
CA LYS A 104 12.99 7.54 -4.99
C LYS A 104 12.70 6.63 -3.80
N LEU A 105 11.43 6.32 -3.53
CA LEU A 105 11.03 5.49 -2.38
C LEU A 105 11.07 3.98 -2.67
N PHE A 106 10.45 3.53 -3.76
CA PHE A 106 10.23 2.10 -4.03
C PHE A 106 11.20 1.46 -5.02
N GLY A 107 12.02 2.28 -5.68
CA GLY A 107 12.93 1.81 -6.71
C GLY A 107 12.27 1.46 -8.04
N ALA A 108 13.12 1.14 -9.01
CA ALA A 108 12.73 0.69 -10.34
C ALA A 108 13.90 -0.03 -11.04
N VAL A 109 13.55 -1.01 -11.88
CA VAL A 109 14.49 -1.69 -12.77
C VAL A 109 14.34 -1.10 -14.17
N ILE A 110 15.38 -0.42 -14.64
CA ILE A 110 15.41 0.17 -15.98
C ILE A 110 16.33 -0.67 -16.86
N THR A 111 15.83 -1.08 -18.02
CA THR A 111 16.58 -1.95 -18.93
C THR A 111 17.30 -1.20 -20.05
N LYS A 112 16.96 0.08 -20.27
CA LYS A 112 17.58 0.92 -21.31
C LYS A 112 17.48 2.42 -20.96
N PRO A 113 18.59 3.08 -20.53
CA PRO A 113 19.88 2.47 -20.14
C PRO A 113 19.71 1.53 -18.94
N LYS A 114 20.61 0.55 -18.78
CA LYS A 114 20.45 -0.53 -17.81
C LYS A 114 20.98 -0.11 -16.43
N PHE A 115 20.10 0.03 -15.45
CA PHE A 115 20.45 0.25 -14.04
C PHE A 115 19.29 -0.14 -13.12
N ASN A 116 19.61 -0.38 -11.84
CA ASN A 116 18.65 -0.85 -10.84
C ASN A 116 18.67 0.07 -9.61
N ILE A 117 17.51 0.65 -9.30
CA ILE A 117 17.28 1.38 -8.05
C ILE A 117 16.45 0.44 -7.16
N HIS A 118 16.97 0.08 -5.99
CA HIS A 118 16.29 -0.83 -5.07
C HIS A 118 15.17 -0.12 -4.31
N GLY A 119 15.34 1.18 -4.04
CA GLY A 119 14.43 1.95 -3.20
C GLY A 119 14.65 1.65 -1.72
N PRO A 120 14.78 2.66 -0.84
CA PRO A 120 14.99 2.43 0.57
C PRO A 120 13.72 2.03 1.32
N LEU A 121 12.53 2.19 0.73
CA LEU A 121 11.24 1.86 1.34
C LEU A 121 10.64 0.60 0.72
N GLN A 122 10.56 -0.47 1.50
CA GLN A 122 10.03 -1.76 1.10
C GLN A 122 8.67 -2.00 1.73
N ILE A 123 7.74 -2.54 0.94
CA ILE A 123 6.40 -2.93 1.36
C ILE A 123 6.31 -4.43 1.20
N VAL A 124 5.89 -5.14 2.24
CA VAL A 124 5.74 -6.59 2.23
C VAL A 124 4.33 -6.96 1.80
N TRP A 125 4.19 -8.19 1.29
CA TRP A 125 2.90 -8.77 0.94
C TRP A 125 1.97 -8.76 2.15
N SER A 126 0.74 -8.31 1.93
CA SER A 126 -0.27 -8.10 2.96
C SER A 126 -1.19 -9.31 3.05
N LYS A 127 -1.58 -9.69 4.29
CA LYS A 127 -2.51 -10.79 4.58
C LYS A 127 -3.65 -10.32 5.47
N SER A 128 -4.83 -10.91 5.30
CA SER A 128 -5.93 -10.70 6.25
C SER A 128 -5.61 -11.34 7.60
N LEU A 129 -6.09 -10.74 8.69
CA LEU A 129 -5.90 -11.23 10.06
C LEU A 129 -6.79 -12.43 10.41
N HIS A 130 -7.74 -12.74 9.55
CA HIS A 130 -8.75 -13.77 9.75
C HIS A 130 -9.08 -14.43 8.41
N GLU A 131 -9.65 -15.63 8.49
CA GLU A 131 -10.26 -16.29 7.33
C GLU A 131 -11.39 -15.40 6.76
N CYS A 132 -11.52 -15.35 5.43
CA CYS A 132 -12.55 -14.53 4.79
C CYS A 132 -13.28 -15.29 3.68
N ASP A 133 -14.58 -15.03 3.57
CA ASP A 133 -15.40 -15.52 2.46
C ASP A 133 -15.13 -14.76 1.16
N ILE A 134 -15.26 -15.50 0.05
CA ILE A 134 -15.36 -14.95 -1.30
C ILE A 134 -16.76 -15.26 -1.84
N VAL A 135 -17.55 -14.22 -2.07
CA VAL A 135 -18.92 -14.29 -2.57
C VAL A 135 -18.96 -13.93 -4.05
N PHE A 136 -19.67 -14.74 -4.82
CA PHE A 136 -20.01 -14.44 -6.21
C PHE A 136 -21.34 -13.68 -6.28
N ALA A 137 -21.37 -12.57 -7.02
CA ALA A 137 -22.61 -11.89 -7.39
C ALA A 137 -22.67 -11.69 -8.90
N GLN A 138 -23.89 -11.77 -9.43
CA GLN A 138 -24.20 -11.57 -10.84
C GLN A 138 -25.39 -10.61 -10.97
N GLY A 139 -25.38 -9.78 -12.00
CA GLY A 139 -26.48 -8.86 -12.30
C GLY A 139 -26.54 -8.51 -13.78
N THR A 140 -27.53 -7.72 -14.17
CA THR A 140 -27.74 -7.28 -15.55
C THR A 140 -27.60 -5.76 -15.66
N SER A 141 -26.90 -5.31 -16.71
CA SER A 141 -26.84 -3.92 -17.15
C SER A 141 -28.00 -3.62 -18.10
N VAL A 142 -28.41 -2.36 -18.21
CA VAL A 142 -29.43 -1.91 -19.19
C VAL A 142 -28.85 -1.81 -20.60
N PHE A 143 -27.54 -1.60 -20.72
CA PHE A 143 -26.88 -1.50 -22.01
C PHE A 143 -26.68 -2.88 -22.65
N THR A 144 -27.13 -2.99 -23.90
CA THR A 144 -26.88 -4.13 -24.76
C THR A 144 -25.43 -4.12 -25.23
N GLY A 145 -24.80 -5.30 -25.32
CA GLY A 145 -23.45 -5.41 -25.88
C GLY A 145 -23.41 -5.03 -27.37
N SER A 146 -22.22 -5.03 -27.97
CA SER A 146 -21.97 -4.61 -29.37
C SER A 146 -22.75 -5.38 -30.45
N LYS A 147 -23.57 -6.37 -30.07
CA LYS A 147 -24.48 -7.07 -30.99
C LYS A 147 -25.78 -6.28 -31.08
N SER A 148 -26.07 -5.77 -32.27
CA SER A 148 -27.19 -4.89 -32.65
C SER A 148 -28.60 -5.46 -32.43
N GLU A 149 -28.75 -6.65 -31.83
CA GLU A 149 -30.04 -7.36 -31.66
C GLU A 149 -30.23 -7.99 -30.26
N ALA A 150 -29.56 -7.49 -29.23
CA ALA A 150 -29.74 -8.05 -27.89
C ALA A 150 -31.07 -7.59 -27.24
N LYS A 151 -31.95 -8.56 -26.91
CA LYS A 151 -33.22 -8.33 -26.19
C LYS A 151 -33.06 -8.17 -24.67
N GLN A 152 -31.87 -8.45 -24.14
CA GLN A 152 -31.50 -8.29 -22.74
C GLN A 152 -30.16 -7.56 -22.67
N GLY A 153 -29.98 -6.72 -21.65
CA GLY A 153 -28.73 -6.02 -21.47
C GLY A 153 -27.62 -6.92 -20.91
N THR A 154 -26.40 -6.38 -20.87
CA THR A 154 -25.17 -7.15 -20.63
C THR A 154 -25.12 -7.69 -19.20
N THR A 155 -24.84 -8.99 -19.03
CA THR A 155 -24.66 -9.59 -17.70
C THR A 155 -23.27 -9.26 -17.16
N TRP A 156 -23.18 -8.88 -15.89
CA TRP A 156 -21.91 -8.71 -15.18
C TRP A 156 -21.82 -9.70 -14.04
N SER A 157 -20.60 -10.12 -13.71
CA SER A 157 -20.30 -10.93 -12.54
C SER A 157 -19.16 -10.28 -11.75
N LYS A 158 -19.17 -10.44 -10.43
CA LYS A 158 -18.09 -10.00 -9.56
C LYS A 158 -17.89 -10.96 -8.40
N TYR A 159 -16.64 -11.16 -8.04
CA TYR A 159 -16.25 -11.77 -6.77
C TYR A 159 -15.86 -10.68 -5.79
N TYR A 160 -16.35 -10.77 -4.57
CA TYR A 160 -16.05 -9.82 -3.50
C TYR A 160 -16.00 -10.54 -2.15
N THR A 161 -15.32 -9.94 -1.18
CA THR A 161 -15.36 -10.38 0.21
C THR A 161 -16.30 -9.47 1.01
N PRO A 162 -17.16 -10.01 1.90
CA PRO A 162 -18.02 -9.20 2.75
C PRO A 162 -17.21 -8.25 3.64
N TYR A 163 -16.15 -8.77 4.26
CA TYR A 163 -15.22 -8.00 5.06
C TYR A 163 -13.87 -8.72 5.16
N ALA A 164 -12.78 -7.96 5.12
CA ALA A 164 -11.44 -8.45 5.42
C ALA A 164 -10.60 -7.33 6.03
N LEU A 165 -9.95 -7.58 7.17
CA LEU A 165 -8.96 -6.68 7.77
C LEU A 165 -7.54 -7.16 7.46
N PHE A 166 -6.76 -6.33 6.76
CA PHE A 166 -5.40 -6.64 6.32
C PHE A 166 -4.34 -6.05 7.25
N LYS A 167 -3.24 -6.78 7.45
CA LYS A 167 -2.00 -6.31 8.09
C LYS A 167 -0.90 -6.17 7.02
N THR A 168 -0.32 -4.99 6.89
CA THR A 168 0.74 -4.68 5.92
C THR A 168 1.94 -4.11 6.65
N TYR A 169 3.07 -4.82 6.58
CA TYR A 169 4.33 -4.35 7.13
C TYR A 169 5.16 -3.62 6.06
N MET A 170 5.82 -2.54 6.46
CA MET A 170 6.69 -1.74 5.58
C MET A 170 7.92 -1.27 6.36
N VAL A 171 9.03 -1.05 5.67
CA VAL A 171 10.27 -0.59 6.29
C VAL A 171 10.99 0.40 5.38
N TYR A 172 11.40 1.53 5.97
CA TYR A 172 12.36 2.45 5.36
C TYR A 172 13.73 2.22 6.00
N ASN A 173 14.72 1.85 5.18
CA ASN A 173 16.09 1.58 5.60
C ASN A 173 17.05 2.67 5.12
N ASP A 174 17.51 3.52 6.05
CA ASP A 174 18.40 4.65 5.75
C ASP A 174 19.77 4.21 5.19
N MET A 175 20.24 2.99 5.50
CA MET A 175 21.48 2.44 4.98
C MET A 175 21.38 2.16 3.48
N ILE A 176 20.22 1.72 3.00
CA ILE A 176 19.97 1.53 1.56
C ILE A 176 19.92 2.89 0.85
N ALA A 177 19.28 3.89 1.46
CA ALA A 177 19.23 5.25 0.94
C ALA A 177 20.66 5.81 0.76
N LYS A 178 21.48 5.73 1.82
CA LYS A 178 22.92 6.10 1.82
C LYS A 178 23.70 5.37 0.74
N ARG A 179 23.59 4.04 0.67
CA ARG A 179 24.33 3.21 -0.28
C ARG A 179 23.98 3.51 -1.74
N GLN A 180 22.72 3.88 -2.02
CA GLN A 180 22.26 4.20 -3.38
C GLN A 180 22.32 5.70 -3.71
N ASN A 181 22.84 6.52 -2.79
CA ASN A 181 22.88 7.98 -2.90
C ASN A 181 21.49 8.59 -3.18
N ILE A 182 20.50 8.15 -2.40
CA ILE A 182 19.12 8.66 -2.45
C ILE A 182 18.90 9.48 -1.19
N ASP A 183 18.68 10.79 -1.33
CA ASP A 183 18.39 11.66 -0.19
C ASP A 183 16.89 11.66 0.12
N VAL A 184 16.48 10.80 1.04
CA VAL A 184 15.11 10.78 1.59
C VAL A 184 15.09 11.62 2.86
N SER A 185 14.35 12.73 2.86
CA SER A 185 14.18 13.60 4.02
C SER A 185 13.06 13.11 4.94
N GLU A 186 12.91 13.73 6.12
CA GLU A 186 11.75 13.49 6.98
C GLU A 186 10.45 13.87 6.26
N ASP A 187 10.44 14.99 5.52
CA ASP A 187 9.28 15.46 4.76
C ASP A 187 8.84 14.45 3.69
N ASP A 188 9.79 13.76 3.02
CA ASP A 188 9.43 12.71 2.06
C ASP A 188 8.69 11.54 2.72
N LEU A 189 9.01 11.22 3.98
CA LEU A 189 8.36 10.12 4.72
C LEU A 189 7.04 10.55 5.35
N GLU A 190 6.91 11.82 5.77
CA GLU A 190 5.63 12.40 6.15
C GLU A 190 4.67 12.47 4.95
N GLU A 191 5.16 12.91 3.79
CA GLU A 191 4.40 12.89 2.54
C GLU A 191 4.00 11.47 2.15
N PHE A 192 4.90 10.49 2.27
CA PHE A 192 4.59 9.09 2.02
C PHE A 192 3.42 8.59 2.89
N LYS A 193 3.42 8.88 4.20
CA LYS A 193 2.32 8.49 5.09
C LYS A 193 1.00 9.11 4.67
N ASP A 194 0.99 10.41 4.39
CA ASP A 194 -0.22 11.12 3.98
C ASP A 194 -0.77 10.58 2.65
N VAL A 195 0.10 10.40 1.66
CA VAL A 195 -0.25 9.83 0.35
C VAL A 195 -0.69 8.37 0.47
N LEU A 196 -0.09 7.58 1.36
CA LEU A 196 -0.53 6.20 1.62
C LEU A 196 -1.96 6.15 2.17
N ILE A 197 -2.24 6.96 3.20
CA ILE A 197 -3.57 7.02 3.82
C ILE A 197 -4.60 7.56 2.83
N SER A 198 -4.29 8.69 2.19
CA SER A 198 -5.15 9.35 1.21
C SER A 198 -5.36 8.47 -0.02
N GLY A 199 -4.31 7.84 -0.55
CA GLY A 199 -4.42 6.99 -1.73
C GLY A 199 -5.27 5.75 -1.51
N ILE A 200 -5.18 5.10 -0.34
CA ILE A 200 -6.09 4.00 0.00
C ILE A 200 -7.53 4.51 0.14
N ARG A 201 -7.72 5.65 0.80
CA ARG A 201 -9.04 6.27 1.02
C ARG A 201 -9.71 6.70 -0.29
N ASN A 202 -8.97 7.36 -1.18
CA ASN A 202 -9.46 7.97 -2.40
C ASN A 202 -9.66 6.96 -3.53
N TYR A 203 -8.98 5.81 -3.48
CA TYR A 203 -9.16 4.75 -4.45
C TYR A 203 -10.50 4.03 -4.26
N LYS A 204 -11.57 4.64 -4.74
CA LYS A 204 -12.94 4.10 -4.71
C LYS A 204 -13.40 3.71 -6.10
N SER A 205 -13.74 2.44 -6.25
CA SER A 205 -14.47 1.89 -7.40
C SER A 205 -15.53 0.91 -6.91
N THR A 206 -16.37 0.43 -7.82
CA THR A 206 -17.41 -0.58 -7.52
C THR A 206 -16.85 -1.90 -6.98
N SER A 207 -15.54 -2.12 -7.13
CA SER A 207 -14.85 -3.35 -6.71
C SER A 207 -13.67 -3.11 -5.78
N LYS A 208 -13.21 -1.87 -5.58
CA LYS A 208 -12.06 -1.52 -4.73
C LYS A 208 -12.48 -0.40 -3.80
N ASN A 209 -12.52 -0.65 -2.49
CA ASN A 209 -13.02 0.35 -1.54
C ASN A 209 -12.31 0.33 -0.18
N GLN A 210 -11.05 -0.09 -0.16
CA GLN A 210 -10.29 -0.23 1.08
C GLN A 210 -10.26 1.06 1.92
N MET A 211 -10.12 0.91 3.24
CA MET A 211 -9.98 2.02 4.16
C MET A 211 -8.80 1.80 5.11
N PRO A 212 -7.88 2.77 5.27
CA PRO A 212 -6.88 2.69 6.33
C PRO A 212 -7.57 2.84 7.69
N ARG A 213 -7.19 2.00 8.65
CA ARG A 213 -7.79 1.95 9.99
C ARG A 213 -6.80 2.31 11.08
N LEU A 214 -5.60 1.76 11.02
CA LEU A 214 -4.56 2.01 11.99
C LEU A 214 -3.21 1.97 11.28
N LEU A 215 -2.37 2.99 11.47
CA LEU A 215 -0.98 2.97 11.04
C LEU A 215 -0.10 3.21 12.27
N VAL A 216 0.80 2.29 12.54
CA VAL A 216 1.84 2.44 13.57
C VAL A 216 3.17 2.67 12.88
N GLU A 217 3.92 3.66 13.34
CA GLU A 217 5.26 3.99 12.87
C GLU A 217 6.22 3.95 14.06
N VAL A 218 7.31 3.19 13.93
CA VAL A 218 8.39 3.12 14.91
C VAL A 218 9.65 3.69 14.28
N ILE A 219 10.15 4.80 14.82
CA ILE A 219 11.36 5.49 14.34
C ILE A 219 12.52 5.15 15.26
N TYR A 220 13.65 4.76 14.70
CA TYR A 220 14.87 4.41 15.44
C TYR A 220 15.89 5.54 15.40
N ASN A 221 16.68 5.73 16.46
CA ASN A 221 17.76 6.73 16.49
C ASN A 221 19.07 6.25 15.84
N LYS A 222 19.07 5.04 15.28
CA LYS A 222 20.18 4.40 14.57
C LYS A 222 19.63 3.48 13.50
N ASN A 223 20.49 2.99 12.60
CA ASN A 223 20.08 1.95 11.66
C ASN A 223 19.77 0.65 12.45
N TYR A 224 18.48 0.35 12.59
CA TYR A 224 17.95 -0.83 13.26
C TYR A 224 16.62 -1.21 12.60
N ILE A 225 16.41 -2.50 12.40
CA ILE A 225 15.17 -3.07 11.88
C ILE A 225 14.86 -4.23 12.80
N ASP A 226 13.69 -4.18 13.45
CA ASP A 226 13.28 -5.26 14.34
C ASP A 226 12.71 -6.44 13.55
N GLY A 227 11.94 -6.15 12.49
CA GLY A 227 11.21 -7.11 11.70
C GLY A 227 9.72 -6.77 11.65
N GLU A 228 8.84 -7.77 11.58
CA GLU A 228 7.42 -7.65 11.23
C GLU A 228 6.55 -6.71 12.12
N LEU A 229 7.14 -6.13 13.18
CA LEU A 229 6.46 -5.31 14.19
C LEU A 229 5.22 -6.00 14.77
N ASP A 230 5.30 -7.30 15.05
CA ASP A 230 4.17 -8.10 15.55
C ASP A 230 3.91 -7.89 17.05
N TYR A 231 3.80 -6.62 17.44
CA TYR A 231 3.66 -6.16 18.83
C TYR A 231 2.27 -5.59 19.12
N ILE A 232 1.29 -5.90 18.29
CA ILE A 232 -0.11 -5.47 18.49
C ILE A 232 -0.97 -6.72 18.48
N ASP A 233 -1.56 -7.03 19.64
CA ASP A 233 -2.48 -8.15 19.76
C ASP A 233 -3.86 -7.71 19.28
N VAL A 234 -4.33 -8.31 18.18
CA VAL A 234 -5.60 -7.97 17.57
C VAL A 234 -6.68 -8.95 18.02
N LYS A 235 -7.59 -8.48 18.87
CA LYS A 235 -8.65 -9.29 19.45
C LYS A 235 -9.91 -9.22 18.59
N LYS A 236 -10.42 -10.39 18.20
CA LYS A 236 -11.67 -10.55 17.45
C LYS A 236 -12.83 -10.72 18.42
N LYS A 237 -13.93 -9.99 18.20
CA LYS A 237 -15.17 -10.13 19.00
C LYS A 237 -16.12 -11.21 18.47
N LYS A 238 -15.86 -11.73 17.26
CA LYS A 238 -16.67 -12.74 16.56
C LYS A 238 -15.79 -13.78 15.88
N GLN A 239 -16.41 -14.87 15.42
CA GLN A 239 -15.75 -15.86 14.56
C GLN A 239 -15.43 -15.27 13.18
N ASP A 240 -14.35 -15.74 12.56
CA ASP A 240 -13.75 -15.16 11.36
C ASP A 240 -14.76 -14.87 10.23
N LEU A 241 -15.59 -15.84 9.88
CA LEU A 241 -16.58 -15.71 8.80
C LEU A 241 -17.80 -14.85 9.16
N GLU A 242 -18.00 -14.53 10.44
CA GLU A 242 -19.09 -13.65 10.90
C GLU A 242 -18.69 -12.18 10.96
N ILE A 243 -17.40 -11.88 10.80
CA ILE A 243 -16.88 -10.52 10.89
C ILE A 243 -17.37 -9.67 9.70
N ARG A 244 -17.91 -8.49 9.97
CA ARG A 244 -18.47 -7.56 8.98
C ARG A 244 -17.98 -6.12 9.13
N SER A 245 -17.28 -5.77 10.21
CA SER A 245 -16.82 -4.38 10.40
C SER A 245 -15.58 -4.24 11.30
N ILE A 246 -14.94 -3.05 11.27
CA ILE A 246 -13.75 -2.75 12.08
C ILE A 246 -14.06 -2.68 13.58
N GLU A 247 -15.29 -2.33 13.94
CA GLU A 247 -15.77 -2.24 15.32
C GLU A 247 -15.80 -3.60 16.04
N GLU A 248 -15.67 -4.70 15.29
CA GLU A 248 -15.60 -6.07 15.80
C GLU A 248 -14.17 -6.50 16.17
N PHE A 249 -13.21 -5.57 16.05
CA PHE A 249 -11.83 -5.75 16.48
C PHE A 249 -11.49 -4.76 17.60
N SER A 250 -10.57 -5.16 18.46
CA SER A 250 -9.83 -4.25 19.33
C SER A 250 -8.33 -4.53 19.21
N PHE A 251 -7.54 -3.47 19.34
CA PHE A 251 -6.08 -3.52 19.16
C PHE A 251 -5.42 -3.26 20.50
N ASP A 252 -4.81 -4.28 21.07
CA ASP A 252 -4.11 -4.21 22.34
C ASP A 252 -2.64 -3.83 22.12
N LEU A 253 -2.29 -2.63 22.60
CA LEU A 253 -0.96 -2.04 22.46
C LEU A 253 -0.02 -2.43 23.60
N LYS A 254 -0.44 -3.30 24.54
CA LYS A 254 0.43 -3.75 25.62
C LYS A 254 1.74 -4.38 25.12
N PRO A 255 1.76 -5.28 24.11
CA PRO A 255 3.02 -5.84 23.63
C PRO A 255 3.93 -4.79 22.98
N LEU A 256 3.35 -3.74 22.35
CA LEU A 256 4.08 -2.61 21.79
C LEU A 256 4.73 -1.75 22.88
N LEU A 257 4.02 -1.54 24.00
CA LEU A 257 4.57 -0.86 25.16
C LEU A 257 5.72 -1.66 25.78
N ASP A 258 5.55 -2.98 25.94
CA ASP A 258 6.62 -3.83 26.46
C ASP A 258 7.84 -3.86 25.52
N TYR A 259 7.61 -3.79 24.20
CA TYR A 259 8.67 -3.62 23.21
C TYR A 259 9.38 -2.27 23.36
N TYR A 260 8.62 -1.17 23.49
CA TYR A 260 9.17 0.16 23.71
C TYR A 260 10.07 0.22 24.94
N GLU A 261 9.61 -0.27 26.09
CA GLU A 261 10.38 -0.24 27.34
C GLU A 261 11.68 -1.05 27.25
N ARG A 262 11.66 -2.20 26.56
CA ARG A 262 12.88 -3.01 26.34
C ARG A 262 13.89 -2.35 25.40
N LYS A 263 13.46 -1.39 24.58
CA LYS A 263 14.23 -0.80 23.47
C LYS A 263 14.24 0.74 23.52
N LYS A 264 14.00 1.31 24.70
CA LYS A 264 13.87 2.76 24.91
C LYS A 264 15.12 3.54 24.52
N ASP A 265 16.28 2.89 24.55
CA ASP A 265 17.57 3.45 24.14
C ASP A 265 17.72 3.60 22.61
N ILE A 266 16.95 2.83 21.83
CA ILE A 266 17.05 2.82 20.35
C ILE A 266 15.82 3.40 19.67
N ILE A 267 14.65 3.32 20.30
CA ILE A 267 13.41 3.87 19.76
C ILE A 267 13.40 5.36 20.03
N LYS A 268 13.39 6.14 18.94
CA LYS A 268 13.29 7.60 18.99
C LYS A 268 11.85 8.04 19.22
N LYS A 269 10.89 7.41 18.55
CA LYS A 269 9.48 7.78 18.61
C LYS A 269 8.58 6.64 18.13
N ILE A 270 7.41 6.53 18.75
CA ILE A 270 6.29 5.74 18.22
C ILE A 270 5.13 6.69 17.92
N ASN A 271 4.67 6.66 16.67
CA ASN A 271 3.50 7.39 16.21
C ASN A 271 2.39 6.40 15.86
N ILE A 272 1.17 6.70 16.29
CA ILE A 272 -0.03 5.89 16.06
C ILE A 272 -1.07 6.78 15.41
N TYR A 273 -1.50 6.40 14.21
CA TYR A 273 -2.51 7.10 13.43
C TYR A 273 -3.75 6.22 13.37
N LYS A 274 -4.84 6.65 14.03
CA LYS A 274 -6.05 5.83 14.20
C LYS A 274 -7.27 6.42 13.50
N HIS A 275 -8.06 5.56 12.88
CA HIS A 275 -9.39 5.92 12.42
C HIS A 275 -10.37 5.96 13.62
N PRO A 276 -11.36 6.87 13.68
CA PRO A 276 -12.24 7.02 14.85
C PRO A 276 -13.00 5.76 15.29
N LYS A 277 -13.24 4.82 14.37
CA LYS A 277 -13.91 3.54 14.62
C LYS A 277 -13.00 2.45 15.21
N VAL A 278 -11.71 2.69 15.33
CA VAL A 278 -10.75 1.72 15.89
C VAL A 278 -10.75 1.81 17.41
N GLU A 279 -10.97 0.66 18.05
CA GLU A 279 -10.82 0.50 19.49
C GLU A 279 -9.37 0.16 19.84
N LEU A 280 -8.67 1.08 20.50
CA LEU A 280 -7.33 0.85 21.05
C LEU A 280 -7.42 0.54 22.54
N LEU A 281 -6.72 -0.52 22.97
CA LEU A 281 -6.57 -0.90 24.37
C LEU A 281 -5.12 -0.64 24.82
N ASN A 282 -4.93 -0.37 26.11
CA ASN A 282 -3.61 -0.15 26.72
C ASN A 282 -2.79 0.95 26.05
N ILE A 283 -3.45 2.05 25.65
CA ILE A 283 -2.79 3.24 25.14
C ILE A 283 -1.92 3.87 26.24
N ASN A 284 -0.72 4.32 25.87
CA ASN A 284 0.26 4.87 26.79
C ASN A 284 0.68 6.28 26.35
N GLU A 285 1.05 7.12 27.32
CA GLU A 285 1.48 8.51 27.10
C GLU A 285 2.79 8.65 26.31
N GLU A 286 3.61 7.60 26.27
CA GLU A 286 4.85 7.53 25.49
C GLU A 286 4.58 7.48 23.96
N PHE A 287 3.34 7.18 23.56
CA PHE A 287 2.94 7.11 22.15
C PHE A 287 2.29 8.42 21.70
N ASN A 288 2.65 8.86 20.49
CA ASN A 288 2.02 10.01 19.86
C ASN A 288 0.82 9.53 19.06
N VAL A 289 -0.37 10.02 19.37
CA VAL A 289 -1.61 9.52 18.79
C VAL A 289 -2.26 10.61 17.94
N PHE A 290 -2.56 10.27 16.70
CA PHE A 290 -3.15 11.14 15.69
C PHE A 290 -4.41 10.48 15.13
N ASP A 291 -5.36 11.28 14.66
CA ASP A 291 -6.54 10.77 13.95
C ASP A 291 -6.31 10.79 12.44
N ILE A 292 -6.85 9.78 11.74
CA ILE A 292 -6.84 9.68 10.26
C ILE A 292 -8.24 9.58 9.68
#